data_AF-T1AM19-F1
#
_entry.id   AF-T1AM19-F1
#
_cell.length_a   1.000
_cell.length_b   1.000
_cell.length_c   1.000
_cell.angle_alpha   90.00
_cell.angle_beta   90.00
_cell.angle_gamma   90.00
#
_symmetry.space_group_name_H-M   'P 1'
#
loop_
_entity.id
_entity.type
_entity.pdbx_description
1 polymer ?
#
loop_
_entity_poly.entity_id
_entity_poly.type
_entity_poly.pdbx_seq_one_letter_code
_entity_poly.pdbx_strand_id
1 'polypeptide(L)'
;AKVSEDRYYRTFAKKAVSLSGTPVPIDQEYARFIGENTPWLREVPSQILRNGAVRWKQSSTRFYAGLSRRPVFQRKDGRQSVWITSELFSFRYDEKTHTEELVLGTKKFPVGVLFFTAHTPYSRPASLHVSVEA
;
A
#
# COMPACT_ATOMS: atom_id res chain seq x y z
N ALA A 1 4.20 -10.60 0.59
CA ALA A 1 4.54 -11.44 1.76
C ALA A 1 3.46 -11.38 2.84
N LYS A 2 3.24 -10.25 3.53
CA LYS A 2 2.19 -10.11 4.58
C LYS A 2 0.82 -10.62 4.17
N VAL A 3 0.30 -10.13 3.04
CA VAL A 3 -1.02 -10.49 2.53
C VAL A 3 -1.16 -12.01 2.31
N SER A 4 -0.06 -12.68 1.94
CA SER A 4 -0.03 -14.13 1.71
C SER A 4 -0.21 -14.94 3.01
N GLU A 5 0.17 -14.39 4.17
CA GLU A 5 0.00 -15.02 5.48
C GLU A 5 -1.49 -15.22 5.83
N ASP A 6 -2.38 -14.31 5.43
CA ASP A 6 -3.84 -14.47 5.60
C ASP A 6 -4.34 -15.80 5.01
N ARG A 7 -3.78 -16.21 3.86
CA ARG A 7 -4.13 -17.48 3.23
C ARG A 7 -3.74 -18.67 4.10
N TYR A 8 -2.57 -18.61 4.74
CA TYR A 8 -2.11 -19.64 5.66
C TYR A 8 -3.04 -19.74 6.88
N TYR A 9 -3.25 -18.65 7.61
CA TYR A 9 -4.07 -18.69 8.84
C TYR A 9 -5.51 -19.11 8.55
N ARG A 10 -6.09 -18.70 7.43
CA ARG A 10 -7.44 -19.10 7.05
C ARG A 10 -7.55 -20.56 6.66
N THR A 11 -6.54 -21.08 5.94
CA THR A 11 -6.51 -22.50 5.60
C THR A 11 -6.36 -23.34 6.85
N PHE A 12 -5.52 -22.89 7.78
CA PHE A 12 -5.33 -23.52 9.07
C PHE A 12 -6.61 -23.51 9.92
N ALA A 13 -7.25 -22.35 10.10
CA ALA A 13 -8.50 -22.22 10.86
C ALA A 13 -9.65 -23.06 10.28
N LYS A 14 -9.68 -23.29 8.96
CA LYS A 14 -10.68 -24.17 8.33
C LYS A 14 -10.43 -25.66 8.56
N LYS A 15 -9.18 -26.08 8.73
CA LYS A 15 -8.78 -27.49 8.84
C LYS A 15 -8.63 -27.94 10.30
N ALA A 16 -8.26 -27.02 11.19
CA ALA A 16 -8.12 -27.30 12.62
C ALA A 16 -9.47 -27.18 13.31
N VAL A 17 -10.12 -28.32 13.59
CA VAL A 17 -11.42 -28.39 14.29
C VAL A 17 -11.39 -27.65 15.63
N SER A 18 -10.26 -27.71 16.35
CA SER A 18 -10.04 -27.03 17.62
C SER A 18 -10.08 -25.49 17.55
N LEU A 19 -9.93 -24.91 16.36
CA LEU A 19 -9.94 -23.46 16.13
C LEU A 19 -11.22 -22.97 15.45
N SER A 20 -12.21 -23.87 15.31
CA SER A 20 -13.51 -23.51 14.75
C SER A 20 -14.15 -22.41 15.59
N GLY A 21 -14.59 -21.33 14.95
CA GLY A 21 -15.17 -20.16 15.61
C GLY A 21 -14.15 -19.13 16.14
N THR A 22 -12.85 -19.44 16.16
CA THR A 22 -11.84 -18.44 16.53
C THR A 22 -11.58 -17.47 15.37
N PRO A 23 -11.64 -16.15 15.59
CA PRO A 23 -11.37 -15.18 14.55
C PRO A 23 -9.89 -15.25 14.13
N VAL A 24 -9.67 -15.24 12.81
CA VAL A 24 -8.31 -15.20 12.24
C VAL A 24 -7.66 -13.86 12.61
N PRO A 25 -6.42 -13.85 13.14
CA PRO A 25 -5.75 -12.61 13.52
C PRO A 25 -5.50 -11.71 12.30
N ILE A 26 -5.73 -10.41 12.48
CA ILE A 26 -5.51 -9.38 11.46
C ILE A 26 -4.67 -8.25 12.07
N ASP A 27 -3.38 -8.26 11.77
CA ASP A 27 -2.42 -7.27 12.24
C ASP A 27 -1.80 -6.45 11.08
N GLN A 28 -0.95 -5.49 11.43
CA GLN A 28 -0.21 -4.64 10.48
C GLN A 28 1.30 -4.95 10.47
N GLU A 29 1.74 -5.98 11.17
CA GLU A 29 3.15 -6.34 11.32
C GLU A 29 3.68 -6.92 10.00
N TYR A 30 4.51 -6.14 9.31
CA TYR A 30 5.14 -6.57 8.07
C TYR A 30 6.64 -6.87 8.22
N ALA A 31 7.28 -6.38 9.28
CA ALA A 31 8.75 -6.42 9.41
C ALA A 31 9.32 -7.85 9.40
N ARG A 32 8.63 -8.81 10.03
CA ARG A 32 9.01 -10.23 10.04
C ARG A 32 9.10 -10.87 8.64
N PHE A 33 8.46 -10.26 7.66
CA PHE A 33 8.50 -10.75 6.28
C PHE A 33 9.71 -10.27 5.50
N ILE A 34 10.54 -9.39 6.04
CA ILE A 34 11.74 -8.90 5.37
C ILE A 34 12.88 -9.86 5.70
N GLY A 35 13.05 -10.89 4.86
CA GLY A 35 14.04 -11.94 5.06
C GLY A 35 14.94 -12.19 3.85
N GLU A 36 15.61 -13.34 3.88
CA GLU A 36 16.46 -13.85 2.78
C GLU A 36 15.63 -14.16 1.52
N ASN A 37 14.42 -14.71 1.69
CA ASN A 37 13.53 -15.07 0.58
C ASN A 37 12.79 -13.87 -0.06
N THR A 38 12.94 -12.67 0.50
CA THR A 38 12.25 -11.45 0.04
C THR A 38 13.20 -10.24 0.08
N PRO A 39 14.37 -10.32 -0.57
CA PRO A 39 15.38 -9.27 -0.47
C PRO A 39 14.86 -7.94 -1.03
N TRP A 40 14.04 -8.01 -2.09
CA TRP A 40 13.38 -6.88 -2.73
C TRP A 40 12.54 -6.00 -1.78
N LEU A 41 12.07 -6.53 -0.63
CA LEU A 41 11.34 -5.72 0.35
C LEU A 41 12.23 -4.65 0.99
N ARG A 42 13.56 -4.82 1.00
CA ARG A 42 14.51 -3.82 1.53
C ARG A 42 14.71 -2.65 0.57
N GLU A 43 14.41 -2.84 -0.72
CA GLU A 43 14.50 -1.83 -1.77
C GLU A 43 13.25 -0.93 -1.82
N VAL A 44 12.22 -1.28 -1.06
CA VAL A 44 10.96 -0.53 -0.99
C VAL A 44 10.96 0.34 0.28
N PRO A 45 10.55 1.63 0.20
CA PRO A 45 10.38 2.45 1.39
C PRO A 45 9.44 1.80 2.41
N SER A 46 9.84 1.79 3.68
CA SER A 46 9.06 1.20 4.78
C SER A 46 7.63 1.72 4.87
N GLN A 47 7.42 2.98 4.49
CA GLN A 47 6.11 3.65 4.46
C GLN A 47 5.17 2.97 3.46
N ILE A 48 5.65 2.51 2.30
CA ILE A 48 4.83 1.77 1.32
C ILE A 48 4.38 0.43 1.90
N LEU A 49 5.31 -0.30 2.53
CA LEU A 49 5.02 -1.60 3.15
C LEU A 49 3.99 -1.46 4.28
N ARG A 50 4.18 -0.44 5.14
CA ARG A 50 3.26 -0.06 6.20
C ARG A 50 1.87 0.27 5.64
N ASN A 51 1.78 1.13 4.63
CA ASN A 51 0.51 1.55 4.03
C ASN A 51 -0.24 0.36 3.41
N GLY A 52 0.49 -0.56 2.77
CA GLY A 52 -0.07 -1.81 2.24
C GLY A 52 -0.68 -2.70 3.33
N ALA A 53 0.02 -2.89 4.45
CA ALA A 53 -0.47 -3.65 5.59
C ALA A 53 -1.71 -2.99 6.25
N VAL A 54 -1.71 -1.66 6.38
CA VAL A 54 -2.86 -0.88 6.87
C VAL A 54 -4.08 -1.09 5.99
N ARG A 55 -3.94 -0.95 4.66
CA ARG A 55 -5.04 -1.12 3.71
C ARG A 55 -5.63 -2.52 3.76
N TRP A 56 -4.78 -3.54 3.91
CA TRP A 56 -5.22 -4.93 4.07
C TRP A 56 -6.01 -5.13 5.36
N LYS A 57 -5.50 -4.64 6.50
CA LYS A 57 -6.20 -4.72 7.78
C LYS A 57 -7.57 -4.05 7.71
N GLN A 58 -7.63 -2.81 7.23
CA GLN A 58 -8.89 -2.07 7.08
C GLN A 58 -9.91 -2.82 6.21
N SER A 59 -9.48 -3.32 5.05
CA SER A 59 -10.37 -4.07 4.14
C SER A 59 -10.86 -5.38 4.78
N SER A 60 -9.99 -6.06 5.52
CA SER A 60 -10.34 -7.29 6.23
C SER A 60 -11.31 -7.00 7.37
N THR A 61 -11.06 -5.99 8.20
CA THR A 61 -11.96 -5.54 9.27
C THR A 61 -13.35 -5.20 8.73
N ARG A 62 -13.43 -4.47 7.61
CA ARG A 62 -14.72 -4.17 6.96
C ARG A 62 -15.44 -5.43 6.49
N PHE A 63 -14.72 -6.41 5.94
CA PHE A 63 -15.30 -7.70 5.56
C PHE A 63 -15.86 -8.46 6.78
N TYR A 64 -15.12 -8.53 7.89
CA TYR A 64 -15.60 -9.17 9.12
C TYR A 64 -16.80 -8.45 9.74
N ALA A 65 -16.89 -7.13 9.57
CA ALA A 65 -18.06 -6.34 9.97
C ALA A 65 -19.24 -6.44 8.98
N GLY A 66 -19.13 -7.21 7.89
CA GLY A 66 -20.17 -7.31 6.86
C GLY A 66 -20.34 -6.08 5.98
N LEU A 67 -19.43 -5.09 6.08
CA LEU A 67 -19.50 -3.80 5.37
C LEU A 67 -18.85 -3.82 3.98
N SER A 68 -18.18 -4.91 3.62
CA SER A 68 -17.55 -5.06 2.31
C SER A 68 -17.45 -6.51 1.89
N ARG A 69 -17.24 -6.72 0.59
CA ARG A 69 -16.79 -8.02 0.07
C ARG A 69 -15.41 -8.37 0.62
N ARG A 70 -15.06 -9.64 0.51
CA ARG A 70 -13.77 -10.17 0.92
C ARG A 70 -12.63 -9.49 0.13
N PRO A 71 -11.57 -9.01 0.79
CA PRO A 71 -10.39 -8.50 0.08
C PRO A 71 -9.71 -9.61 -0.71
N VAL A 72 -9.23 -9.26 -1.90
CA VAL A 72 -8.55 -10.18 -2.83
C VAL A 72 -7.13 -9.70 -3.10
N PHE A 73 -6.25 -10.64 -3.46
CA PHE A 73 -4.90 -10.31 -3.90
C PHE A 73 -4.96 -9.51 -5.20
N GLN A 74 -4.12 -8.47 -5.30
CA GLN A 74 -3.88 -7.81 -6.58
C GLN A 74 -3.27 -8.81 -7.55
N ARG A 75 -3.76 -8.79 -8.80
CA ARG A 75 -3.22 -9.58 -9.90
C ARG A 75 -1.94 -8.95 -10.40
N LYS A 76 -1.14 -9.71 -11.15
CA LYS A 76 0.06 -9.18 -11.82
C LYS A 76 -0.31 -8.27 -12.97
N ASP A 77 -1.42 -8.56 -13.65
CA ASP A 77 -1.84 -7.87 -14.87
C ASP A 77 -2.90 -6.80 -14.57
N GLY A 78 -2.95 -5.79 -15.45
CA GLY A 78 -3.90 -4.68 -15.40
C GLY A 78 -3.45 -3.53 -14.51
N ARG A 79 -4.38 -2.64 -14.18
CA ARG A 79 -4.09 -1.42 -13.42
C ARG A 79 -3.50 -1.72 -12.05
N GLN A 80 -2.24 -1.35 -11.86
CA GLN A 80 -1.55 -1.44 -10.58
C GLN A 80 -1.60 -0.09 -9.87
N SER A 81 -1.87 -0.08 -8.57
CA SER A 81 -1.93 1.16 -7.79
C SER A 81 -1.33 1.03 -6.41
N VAL A 82 -0.63 2.08 -5.99
CA VAL A 82 0.03 2.20 -4.69
C VAL A 82 -0.49 3.46 -3.98
N TRP A 83 -0.78 3.30 -2.69
CA TRP A 83 -1.16 4.41 -1.81
C TRP A 83 0.08 4.95 -1.10
N ILE A 84 0.42 6.21 -1.39
CA ILE A 84 1.59 6.89 -0.83
C ILE A 84 1.15 8.04 0.08
N THR A 85 1.84 8.24 1.19
CA THR A 85 1.62 9.35 2.13
C THR A 85 2.62 10.47 1.86
N SER A 86 2.35 11.67 2.37
CA SER A 86 3.21 12.86 2.21
C SER A 86 4.65 12.69 2.70
N GLU A 87 4.97 11.62 3.42
CA GLU A 87 6.34 11.22 3.75
C GLU A 87 7.18 10.83 2.52
N LEU A 88 6.52 10.49 1.40
CA LEU A 88 7.16 9.97 0.18
C LEU A 88 6.96 10.87 -1.03
N PHE A 89 6.44 12.08 -0.85
CA PHE A 89 6.34 13.05 -1.92
C PHE A 89 6.38 14.48 -1.40
N SER A 90 6.78 15.41 -2.27
CA SER A 90 6.73 16.84 -1.99
C SER A 90 6.33 17.59 -3.24
N PHE A 91 5.61 18.69 -3.08
CA PHE A 91 5.33 19.60 -4.18
C PHE A 91 6.32 20.75 -4.21
N ARG A 92 6.68 21.19 -5.42
CA ARG A 92 7.47 22.40 -5.66
C ARG A 92 6.77 23.23 -6.73
N TYR A 93 6.99 24.53 -6.69
CA TYR A 93 6.53 25.45 -7.74
C TYR A 93 7.77 26.07 -8.38
N ASP A 94 7.85 25.98 -9.71
CA ASP A 94 8.90 26.67 -10.47
C ASP A 94 8.34 28.01 -10.96
N GLU A 95 8.89 29.11 -10.44
CA GLU A 95 8.50 30.47 -10.80
C GLU A 95 8.86 30.82 -12.25
N LYS A 96 9.84 30.14 -12.87
CA LYS A 96 10.29 30.46 -14.23
C LYS A 96 9.39 29.85 -15.29
N THR A 97 8.99 28.60 -15.10
CA THR A 97 8.11 27.86 -16.02
C THR A 97 6.63 28.00 -15.65
N HIS A 98 6.33 28.54 -14.47
CA HIS A 98 4.99 28.62 -13.89
C HIS A 98 4.30 27.25 -13.77
N THR A 99 5.07 26.18 -13.52
CA THR A 99 4.56 24.81 -13.41
C THR A 99 4.69 24.25 -12.00
N GLU A 100 3.72 23.41 -11.60
CA GLU A 100 3.81 22.63 -10.37
C GLU A 100 4.58 21.33 -10.63
N GLU A 101 5.46 20.97 -9.70
CA GLU A 101 6.25 19.75 -9.71
C GLU A 101 5.85 18.85 -8.53
N LEU A 102 5.54 17.60 -8.81
CA LEU A 102 5.39 16.55 -7.82
C LEU A 102 6.67 15.71 -7.79
N VAL A 103 7.47 15.91 -6.75
CA VAL A 103 8.66 15.10 -6.49
C VAL A 103 8.24 13.84 -5.73
N LEU A 104 8.52 12.68 -6.30
CA LEU A 104 8.21 11.36 -5.74
C LEU A 104 9.46 10.69 -5.18
N GLY A 105 9.30 10.10 -4.00
CA GLY A 105 10.33 9.35 -3.29
C GLY A 105 11.05 10.19 -2.24
N THR A 106 12.17 9.64 -1.76
CA THR A 106 13.06 10.27 -0.77
C THR A 106 14.49 10.25 -1.27
N LYS A 107 15.42 10.92 -0.58
CA LYS A 107 16.85 10.86 -0.94
C LYS A 107 17.39 9.42 -1.04
N LYS A 108 16.93 8.54 -0.14
CA LYS A 108 17.34 7.12 -0.11
C LYS A 108 16.65 6.30 -1.19
N PHE A 109 15.41 6.63 -1.53
CA PHE A 109 14.59 5.93 -2.51
C PHE A 109 14.03 6.93 -3.53
N PRO A 110 14.86 7.44 -4.45
CA PRO A 110 14.42 8.39 -5.45
C PRO A 110 13.53 7.69 -6.49
N VAL A 111 12.43 8.33 -6.89
CA VAL A 111 11.55 7.82 -7.94
C VAL A 111 11.58 8.74 -9.15
N GLY A 112 11.32 10.04 -8.95
CA GLY A 112 11.35 11.02 -10.04
C GLY A 112 10.54 12.26 -9.75
N VAL A 113 10.36 13.08 -10.79
CA VAL A 113 9.57 14.32 -10.75
C VAL A 113 8.50 14.26 -11.84
N LEU A 114 7.28 14.66 -11.50
CA LEU A 114 6.17 14.80 -12.43
C LEU A 114 5.74 16.26 -12.49
N PHE A 115 5.76 16.82 -13.69
CA PHE A 115 5.22 18.15 -13.95
C PHE A 115 3.72 18.03 -14.21
N PHE A 116 2.92 18.92 -13.62
CA PHE A 116 1.49 18.92 -13.89
C PHE A 116 0.89 20.32 -13.81
N THR A 117 -0.21 20.49 -14.54
CA THR A 117 -1.11 21.63 -14.42
C THR A 117 -2.38 21.16 -13.74
N ALA A 118 -2.73 21.77 -12.61
CA ALA A 118 -3.94 21.40 -11.90
C ALA A 118 -5.17 21.84 -12.70
N HIS A 119 -6.04 20.90 -13.04
CA HIS A 119 -7.30 21.20 -13.73
C HIS A 119 -8.29 21.99 -12.86
N THR A 120 -8.20 21.83 -11.53
CA THR A 120 -9.01 22.54 -10.55
C THR A 120 -8.13 23.03 -9.40
N PRO A 121 -8.51 24.10 -8.70
CA PRO A 121 -7.85 24.49 -7.46
C PRO A 121 -7.79 23.30 -6.49
N TYR A 122 -6.63 23.10 -5.85
CA TYR A 122 -6.42 22.00 -4.92
C TYR A 122 -5.60 22.47 -3.72
N SER A 123 -5.83 21.82 -2.58
CA SER A 123 -4.95 21.93 -1.42
C SER A 123 -3.93 20.80 -1.43
N ARG A 124 -2.79 20.99 -0.75
CA ARG A 124 -1.74 19.97 -0.68
C ARG A 124 -2.31 18.70 0.00
N PRO A 125 -2.41 17.56 -0.70
CA PRO A 125 -3.01 16.37 -0.14
C PRO A 125 -2.07 15.68 0.84
N ALA A 126 -2.63 15.02 1.87
CA ALA A 126 -1.86 14.21 2.81
C ALA A 126 -1.43 12.84 2.23
N SER A 127 -2.08 12.40 1.16
CA SER A 127 -1.77 11.13 0.49
C SER A 127 -2.21 11.13 -0.97
N LEU A 128 -1.58 10.28 -1.78
CA LEU A 128 -1.85 10.12 -3.21
C LEU A 128 -2.03 8.65 -3.57
N HIS A 129 -2.82 8.38 -4.62
CA HIS A 129 -2.87 7.09 -5.27
C HIS A 129 -2.15 7.18 -6.61
N VAL A 130 -0.99 6.55 -6.71
CA VAL A 130 -0.24 6.44 -7.96
C VAL A 130 -0.67 5.16 -8.65
N SER A 131 -1.09 5.25 -9.92
CA SER A 131 -1.48 4.09 -10.71
C SER A 131 -0.67 4.03 -12.00
N VAL A 132 -0.38 2.81 -12.45
CA VAL A 132 0.21 2.54 -13.77
C VAL A 132 -0.72 1.58 -14.51
N GLU A 133 -0.93 1.84 -15.79
CA GLU A 133 -1.56 0.89 -16.71
C GLU A 133 -0.43 0.03 -17.30
N ALA A 134 -0.45 -1.26 -16.98
CA ALA A 134 0.54 -2.25 -17.38
C ALA A 134 -0.10 -3.26 -18.35
#